data_AF-Q8YK37-F1
#
_entry.id   AF-Q8YK37-F1
#
_cell.length_a   1.000
_cell.length_b   1.000
_cell.length_c   1.000
_cell.angle_alpha   90.00
_cell.angle_beta   90.00
_cell.angle_gamma   90.00
#
_symmetry.space_group_name_H-M   'P 1'
#
loop_
_entity.id
_entity.type
_entity.pdbx_description
1 polymer ?
#
loop_
_entity_poly.entity_id
_entity_poly.type
_entity_poly.pdbx_seq_one_letter_code
_entity_poly.pdbx_strand_id
1 'polypeptide(L)'
;MTYITSIERIGIAKATQKNISQILTIRFKDVPTELVEKLNKLYDIELLNQLLEKAVTIGSISEFGQQLSQEDKKIDNETSK
;
A
#
# COMPACT_ATOMS: atom_id res chain seq x y z
N MET A 1 -22.94 -13.51 4.30
CA MET A 1 -21.94 -12.84 3.43
C MET A 1 -22.16 -11.35 3.55
N THR A 2 -21.20 -10.57 4.07
CA THR A 2 -21.33 -9.11 4.13
C THR A 2 -20.93 -8.56 2.77
N TYR A 3 -21.89 -8.00 2.04
CA TYR A 3 -21.63 -7.40 0.74
C TYR A 3 -21.08 -6.00 0.95
N ILE A 4 -19.75 -5.86 0.88
CA ILE A 4 -19.11 -4.55 0.88
C ILE A 4 -19.40 -3.89 -0.47
N THR A 5 -20.05 -2.73 -0.43
CA THR A 5 -20.34 -1.94 -1.63
C THR A 5 -19.04 -1.36 -2.22
N SER A 6 -19.04 -1.01 -3.50
CA SER A 6 -17.84 -0.44 -4.16
C SER A 6 -17.35 0.84 -3.47
N ILE A 7 -18.26 1.64 -2.90
CA ILE A 7 -17.92 2.86 -2.15
C ILE A 7 -17.22 2.51 -0.83
N GLU A 8 -17.71 1.50 -0.11
CA GLU A 8 -17.06 1.02 1.12
C GLU A 8 -15.67 0.46 0.83
N ARG A 9 -15.49 -0.28 -0.27
CA ARG A 9 -14.14 -0.74 -0.70
C ARG A 9 -13.18 0.41 -0.95
N ILE A 10 -13.62 1.46 -1.64
CA ILE A 10 -12.81 2.66 -1.87
C ILE A 10 -12.49 3.37 -0.55
N GLY A 11 -13.46 3.45 0.36
CA GLY A 11 -13.27 4.04 1.68
C GLY A 11 -12.24 3.27 2.51
N ILE A 12 -12.32 1.94 2.52
CA ILE A 12 -11.36 1.06 3.18
C ILE A 12 -9.97 1.24 2.58
N ALA A 13 -9.84 1.20 1.25
CA ALA A 13 -8.55 1.40 0.58
C ALA A 13 -7.91 2.74 0.94
N LYS A 14 -8.67 3.84 0.87
CA LYS A 14 -8.17 5.19 1.24
C LYS A 14 -7.79 5.29 2.72
N ALA A 15 -8.56 4.66 3.60
CA ALA A 15 -8.24 4.62 5.02
C ALA A 15 -6.92 3.86 5.26
N THR A 16 -6.74 2.70 4.62
CA THR A 16 -5.51 1.92 4.73
C THR A 16 -4.31 2.67 4.16
N GLN A 17 -4.45 3.32 3.00
CA GLN A 17 -3.41 4.19 2.41
C GLN A 17 -2.96 5.28 3.40
N LYS A 18 -3.92 5.96 4.03
CA LYS A 18 -3.64 6.99 5.03
C LYS A 18 -2.91 6.41 6.24
N ASN A 19 -3.32 5.24 6.73
CA ASN A 19 -2.67 4.58 7.86
C ASN A 19 -1.20 4.23 7.55
N ILE A 20 -0.93 3.68 6.36
CA ILE A 20 0.43 3.37 5.92
C ILE A 20 1.27 4.65 5.89
N SER A 21 0.76 5.71 5.27
CA SER A 21 1.46 7.00 5.21
C SER A 21 1.77 7.53 6.61
N GLN A 22 0.82 7.49 7.55
CA GLN A 22 1.04 7.92 8.92
C GLN A 22 2.10 7.09 9.65
N ILE A 23 2.11 5.75 9.48
CA ILE A 23 3.11 4.88 10.10
C ILE A 23 4.50 5.20 9.54
N LEU A 24 4.62 5.36 8.23
CA LEU A 24 5.90 5.73 7.60
C LEU A 24 6.38 7.09 8.11
N THR A 25 5.49 8.08 8.25
CA THR A 25 5.83 9.40 8.82
C THR A 25 6.28 9.29 10.27
N ILE A 26 5.61 8.49 11.10
CA ILE A 26 5.99 8.30 12.50
C ILE A 26 7.37 7.64 12.61
N ARG A 27 7.61 6.62 11.80
CA ARG A 27 8.79 5.76 11.90
C ARG A 27 10.03 6.39 11.28
N PHE A 28 9.89 7.00 10.11
CA PHE A 28 11.01 7.51 9.32
C PHE A 28 11.12 9.04 9.32
N LYS A 29 10.09 9.76 9.82
CA LYS A 29 9.94 11.23 9.80
C LYS A 29 9.86 11.85 8.41
N ASP A 30 10.70 11.42 7.49
CA ASP A 30 10.73 11.85 6.10
C ASP A 30 10.18 10.74 5.20
N VAL A 31 9.06 11.01 4.54
CA VAL A 31 8.42 10.09 3.61
C VAL A 31 8.42 10.74 2.22
N PRO A 32 9.06 10.11 1.22
CA PRO A 32 9.05 10.62 -0.13
C PRO A 32 7.63 10.76 -0.66
N THR A 33 7.29 11.94 -1.19
CA THR A 33 5.98 12.19 -1.80
C THR A 33 5.68 11.20 -2.92
N GLU A 34 6.70 10.79 -3.69
CA GLU A 34 6.56 9.79 -4.75
C GLU A 34 6.01 8.45 -4.24
N LEU A 35 6.40 8.03 -3.02
CA LEU A 35 5.86 6.80 -2.42
C LEU A 35 4.40 6.95 -2.03
N VAL A 36 4.04 8.11 -1.47
CA VAL A 36 2.65 8.41 -1.11
C VAL A 36 1.76 8.44 -2.36
N GLU A 37 2.24 9.03 -3.45
CA GLU A 37 1.51 9.06 -4.72
C GLU A 37 1.33 7.68 -5.34
N LYS A 38 2.36 6.82 -5.30
CA LYS A 38 2.26 5.42 -5.74
C LYS A 38 1.25 4.65 -4.87
N LEU A 39 1.34 4.81 -3.55
CA LEU A 39 0.42 4.19 -2.61
C LEU A 39 -1.05 4.60 -2.86
N ASN A 40 -1.30 5.88 -3.13
CA ASN A 40 -2.63 6.42 -3.39
C ASN A 40 -3.27 5.90 -4.68
N LYS A 41 -2.48 5.31 -5.59
CA LYS A 41 -2.97 4.68 -6.82
C LYS A 41 -3.43 3.22 -6.60
N LEU A 42 -3.07 2.60 -5.47
CA LEU A 42 -3.40 1.22 -5.16
C LEU A 42 -4.77 1.13 -4.48
N TYR A 43 -5.74 0.46 -5.10
CA TYR A 43 -7.07 0.22 -4.51
C TYR A 43 -7.28 -1.23 -4.06
N ASP A 44 -6.28 -2.08 -4.25
CA ASP A 44 -6.31 -3.47 -3.82
C ASP A 44 -6.13 -3.55 -2.30
N ILE A 45 -7.18 -3.97 -1.61
CA ILE A 45 -7.23 -4.00 -0.15
C ILE A 45 -6.27 -5.06 0.42
N GLU A 46 -6.12 -6.21 -0.26
CA GLU A 46 -5.20 -7.25 0.21
C GLU A 46 -3.75 -6.77 0.11
N LEU A 47 -3.40 -6.14 -1.02
CA LEU A 47 -2.08 -5.54 -1.21
C LEU A 47 -1.80 -4.44 -0.19
N LEU A 48 -2.76 -3.54 0.02
CA LEU A 48 -2.63 -2.46 1.01
C LEU A 48 -2.44 -3.01 2.44
N ASN A 49 -3.10 -4.10 2.80
CA ASN A 49 -2.89 -4.73 4.11
C ASN A 49 -1.49 -5.34 4.24
N GLN A 50 -0.97 -6.00 3.18
CA GLN A 50 0.40 -6.51 3.18
C GLN A 50 1.43 -5.37 3.30
N LEU A 51 1.21 -4.26 2.58
CA LEU A 51 2.05 -3.06 2.67
C LEU A 51 1.98 -2.43 4.05
N LEU A 52 0.82 -2.43 4.71
CA LEU A 52 0.67 -1.94 6.07
C LEU A 52 1.52 -2.73 7.07
N GLU A 53 1.49 -4.06 6.99
CA GLU A 53 2.33 -4.93 7.83
C GLU A 53 3.83 -4.69 7.58
N LYS A 54 4.20 -4.55 6.30
CA LYS A 54 5.58 -4.21 5.90
C LYS A 54 6.00 -2.84 6.40
N ALA A 55 5.15 -1.83 6.35
CA ALA A 55 5.45 -0.48 6.83
C ALA A 55 5.83 -0.48 8.33
N VAL A 56 5.24 -1.38 9.12
CA VAL A 56 5.55 -1.58 10.55
C VAL A 56 6.81 -2.42 10.78
N THR A 57 7.14 -3.34 9.86
CA THR A 57 8.23 -4.29 10.07
C THR A 57 9.56 -3.84 9.46
N ILE A 58 9.54 -3.21 8.28
CA ILE A 58 10.70 -2.96 7.43
C ILE A 58 11.75 -2.00 8.04
N GLY A 59 13.04 -2.23 7.81
CA GLY A 59 14.10 -1.44 8.47
C GLY A 59 14.23 -0.01 7.94
N SER A 60 13.87 0.22 6.66
CA SER A 60 14.09 1.50 5.98
C SER A 60 13.00 1.85 4.97
N ILE A 61 12.79 3.16 4.74
CA ILE A 61 11.86 3.69 3.74
C ILE A 61 12.26 3.32 2.29
N SER A 62 13.55 3.19 2.01
CA SER A 62 14.06 2.79 0.69
C SER A 62 13.65 1.35 0.34
N GLU A 63 13.76 0.43 1.31
CA GLU A 63 13.34 -0.97 1.14
C GLU A 63 11.82 -1.05 0.92
N PHE A 64 11.05 -0.21 1.60
CA PHE A 64 9.60 -0.10 1.40
C PHE A 64 9.26 0.31 -0.05
N GLY A 65 9.97 1.32 -0.58
CA GLY A 65 9.78 1.77 -1.96
C GLY A 65 10.13 0.72 -3.01
N GLN A 66 11.13 -0.13 -2.72
CA GLN A 66 11.45 -1.26 -3.59
C GLN A 66 10.34 -2.31 -3.58
N GLN A 67 9.77 -2.65 -2.42
CA GLN A 67 8.65 -3.60 -2.34
C GLN A 67 7.43 -3.08 -3.10
N LEU A 68 7.08 -1.81 -2.92
CA LEU A 68 5.98 -1.15 -3.64
C LEU A 68 6.17 -1.27 -5.17
N SER A 69 7.39 -1.01 -5.66
CA SER A 69 7.70 -1.10 -7.09
C SER A 69 7.75 -2.53 -7.64
N GLN A 70 7.98 -3.54 -6.79
CA GLN A 70 7.94 -4.96 -7.17
C GLN A 70 6.51 -5.50 -7.21
N GLU A 71 5.64 -5.03 -6.32
CA GLU A 71 4.24 -5.44 -6.26
C GLU A 71 3.43 -4.90 -7.45
N ASP A 72 3.71 -3.68 -7.94
CA ASP A 72 3.21 -3.19 -9.24
C ASP A 72 3.55 -4.14 -10.41
N LYS A 73 4.68 -4.85 -10.33
CA LYS A 73 5.19 -5.73 -11.40
C LYS A 73 4.62 -7.15 -11.37
N LYS A 74 4.05 -7.58 -10.25
CA LYS A 74 3.43 -8.93 -10.15
C LYS A 74 2.06 -9.01 -10.81
N ILE A 75 1.36 -7.88 -10.96
CA ILE A 75 0.03 -7.82 -11.57
C ILE A 75 0.06 -8.19 -13.06
N ASP A 76 1.20 -8.02 -13.75
CA ASP A 76 1.37 -8.39 -15.16
C ASP A 76 1.61 -9.90 -15.39
N ASN A 77 2.07 -10.64 -14.38
CA ASN A 77 2.57 -12.01 -14.56
C ASN A 77 1.59 -13.12 -14.14
N GLU A 78 0.39 -12.77 -13.66
CA GLU A 78 -0.66 -13.75 -13.30
C GLU A 78 -1.78 -13.86 -14.34
N THR A 79 -1.73 -13.06 -15.42
CA THR A 79 -2.66 -13.14 -16.58
C THR A 79 -2.03 -13.86 -17.78
N SER A 80 -1.11 -14.78 -17.53
CA SER A 80 -0.55 -15.67 -18.56
C SER A 80 -0.26 -17.06 -17.97
N LYS A 81 -1.33 -17.80 -17.67
CA LYS A 81 -1.28 -19.26 -17.70
C LYS A 81 -2.64 -19.86 -18.02
#